data_AF-A0A9D8LXZ7-F1
#
_entry.id   AF-A0A9D8LXZ7-F1
#
_cell.length_a   1.000
_cell.length_b   1.000
_cell.length_c   1.000
_cell.angle_alpha   90.00
_cell.angle_beta   90.00
_cell.angle_gamma   90.00
#
_symmetry.space_group_name_H-M   'P 1'
#
loop_
_entity.id
_entity.type
_entity.pdbx_description
1 polymer ?
#
loop_
_entity_poly.entity_id
_entity_poly.type
_entity_poly.pdbx_seq_one_letter_code
_entity_poly.pdbx_strand_id
1 'polypeptide(L)'
;MELIGARRTRVEDEPLVTGRGCFAADVRPDGLCHLAFLRSPHPHARIARLDVEGARAAPGVVAVWTAADLEGIEEMPRPPFPPPPPLDDRRSLPVLAGAELSHEGQAFAAVVAESAEAAEDALDAIEAELEPLPGVAGAAGALAEGAPPVHAGAASNVAG
;
A
#
# COMPACT_ATOMS: atom_id res chain seq x y z
N MET A 1 -23.05 5.76 43.64
CA MET A 1 -22.76 6.55 42.44
C MET A 1 -23.14 5.71 41.23
N GLU A 2 -24.25 6.06 40.58
CA GLU A 2 -24.83 5.25 39.51
C GLU A 2 -24.10 5.53 38.19
N LEU A 3 -23.32 4.55 37.71
CA LEU A 3 -22.44 4.67 36.54
C LEU A 3 -23.09 4.13 35.26
N ILE A 4 -24.06 3.24 35.39
CA ILE A 4 -24.70 2.54 34.27
C ILE A 4 -26.00 3.26 33.92
N GLY A 5 -26.21 3.57 32.64
CA GLY A 5 -27.44 4.21 32.15
C GLY A 5 -27.51 5.73 32.31
N ALA A 6 -26.51 6.37 32.91
CA ALA A 6 -26.45 7.81 33.09
C ALA A 6 -25.88 8.54 31.86
N ARG A 7 -26.47 9.69 31.49
CA ARG A 7 -25.89 10.60 30.47
C ARG A 7 -24.67 11.32 31.05
N ARG A 8 -23.48 10.94 30.61
CA ARG A 8 -22.20 11.52 31.00
C ARG A 8 -21.49 12.13 29.80
N THR A 9 -20.70 13.17 30.02
CA THR A 9 -19.73 13.66 29.05
C THR A 9 -18.59 12.65 28.90
N ARG A 10 -17.99 12.56 27.71
CA ARG A 10 -16.91 11.61 27.45
C ARG A 10 -15.62 12.10 28.10
N VAL A 11 -14.78 11.18 28.56
CA VAL A 11 -13.48 11.55 29.18
C VAL A 11 -12.50 12.07 28.12
N GLU A 12 -12.71 11.66 26.87
CA GLU A 12 -11.94 12.01 25.70
C GLU A 12 -12.27 13.42 25.17
N ASP A 13 -13.42 14.00 25.55
CA ASP A 13 -13.92 15.25 24.95
C ASP A 13 -12.93 16.40 25.14
N GLU A 14 -12.44 16.61 26.38
CA GLU A 14 -11.60 17.75 26.71
C GLU A 14 -10.32 17.82 25.83
N PRO A 15 -9.45 16.80 25.75
CA PRO A 15 -8.26 16.88 24.91
C PRO A 15 -8.61 16.99 23.42
N LEU A 16 -9.66 16.30 22.95
CA LEU A 16 -10.03 16.31 21.53
C LEU A 16 -10.55 17.67 21.05
N VAL A 17 -11.43 18.33 21.81
CA VAL A 17 -12.02 19.62 21.41
C VAL A 17 -11.10 20.81 21.64
N THR A 18 -9.99 20.60 22.35
CA THR A 18 -8.99 21.65 22.64
C THR A 18 -7.71 21.48 21.84
N GLY A 19 -7.63 20.50 20.92
CA GLY A 19 -6.43 20.22 20.13
C GLY A 19 -5.26 19.67 20.95
N ARG A 20 -5.55 19.13 22.14
CA ARG A 20 -4.56 18.47 23.03
C ARG A 20 -4.59 16.94 22.92
N GLY A 21 -5.42 16.39 22.04
CA GLY A 21 -5.34 14.98 21.65
C GLY A 21 -3.99 14.72 20.96
N CYS A 22 -3.42 13.54 21.18
CA CYS A 22 -2.21 13.09 20.50
C CYS A 22 -2.58 11.93 19.57
N PHE A 23 -2.46 12.16 18.27
CA PHE A 23 -2.63 11.17 17.22
C PHE A 23 -1.27 10.67 16.74
N ALA A 24 -1.26 9.63 15.89
CA ALA A 24 -0.03 9.06 15.35
C ALA A 24 0.83 10.13 14.64
N ALA A 25 0.20 11.04 13.90
CA ALA A 25 0.86 12.12 13.19
C ALA A 25 1.35 13.27 14.08
N ASP A 26 1.11 13.24 15.40
CA ASP A 26 1.63 14.23 16.36
C ASP A 26 2.92 13.74 17.04
N VAL A 27 3.25 12.45 16.91
CA VAL A 27 4.44 11.86 17.51
C VAL A 27 5.69 12.33 16.75
N ARG A 28 6.69 12.84 17.49
CA ARG A 28 7.95 13.37 16.95
C ARG A 28 9.15 12.75 17.70
N PRO A 29 9.53 11.49 17.39
CA PRO A 29 10.72 10.89 17.99
C PRO A 29 11.99 11.53 17.42
N ASP A 30 13.09 11.44 18.16
CA ASP A 30 14.40 11.85 17.64
C ASP A 30 14.77 10.99 16.42
N GLY A 31 15.22 11.64 15.34
CA GLY A 31 15.54 10.96 14.08
C GLY A 31 14.32 10.49 13.28
N LEU A 32 13.14 11.10 13.47
CA LEU A 32 11.94 10.83 12.67
C LEU A 32 12.25 10.91 11.17
N CYS A 33 12.04 9.80 10.47
CA CYS A 33 12.05 9.75 9.01
C CYS A 33 10.62 9.68 8.47
N HIS A 34 10.47 10.05 7.22
CA HIS A 34 9.22 10.07 6.48
C HIS A 34 9.28 9.05 5.35
N LEU A 35 8.17 8.35 5.13
CA LEU A 35 8.04 7.33 4.10
C LEU A 35 7.01 7.80 3.06
N ALA A 36 7.41 7.89 1.80
CA ALA A 36 6.52 8.14 0.66
C ALA A 36 6.50 6.91 -0.26
N PHE A 37 5.37 6.65 -0.92
CA PHE A 37 5.19 5.48 -1.78
C PHE A 37 4.97 5.89 -3.23
N LEU A 38 5.73 5.29 -4.14
CA LEU A 38 5.39 5.33 -5.56
C LEU A 38 4.25 4.34 -5.83
N ARG A 39 3.16 4.83 -6.39
CA ARG A 39 1.91 4.09 -6.57
C ARG A 39 1.49 4.00 -8.03
N SER A 40 0.89 2.88 -8.38
CA SER A 40 0.39 2.62 -9.74
C SER A 40 -0.68 3.65 -10.13
N PRO A 41 -0.55 4.33 -11.28
CA PRO A 41 -1.63 5.10 -11.88
C PRO A 41 -2.56 4.23 -12.74
N HIS A 42 -2.27 2.93 -12.88
CA HIS A 42 -2.99 2.01 -13.75
C HIS A 42 -3.78 0.97 -12.95
N PRO A 43 -4.99 0.59 -13.41
CA PRO A 43 -5.78 -0.46 -12.78
C PRO A 43 -5.19 -1.85 -12.99
N HIS A 44 -4.41 -2.04 -14.06
CA HIS A 44 -3.64 -3.26 -14.31
C HIS A 44 -2.46 -2.91 -15.22
N ALA A 45 -1.23 -3.25 -14.83
CA ALA A 45 -0.04 -3.00 -15.63
C ALA A 45 1.10 -3.96 -15.28
N ARG A 46 2.00 -4.20 -16.23
CA ARG A 46 3.30 -4.82 -16.01
C ARG A 46 4.34 -3.74 -15.75
N ILE A 47 5.24 -3.96 -14.81
CA ILE A 47 6.43 -3.11 -14.62
C ILE A 47 7.49 -3.60 -15.61
N ALA A 48 7.71 -2.86 -16.70
CA ALA A 48 8.70 -3.21 -17.71
C ALA A 48 10.11 -2.81 -17.28
N ARG A 49 10.23 -1.65 -16.62
CA ARG A 49 11.47 -1.15 -16.03
C ARG A 49 11.17 -0.31 -14.80
N LEU A 50 12.04 -0.39 -13.80
CA LEU A 50 12.03 0.46 -12.62
C LEU A 50 13.47 0.85 -12.28
N ASP A 51 13.77 2.15 -12.33
CA ASP A 51 15.07 2.72 -11.99
C ASP A 51 14.91 3.68 -10.81
N VAL A 52 15.59 3.37 -9.71
CA VAL A 52 15.48 4.11 -8.45
C VAL A 52 16.78 4.83 -8.08
N GLU A 53 17.80 4.80 -8.93
CA GLU A 53 19.12 5.33 -8.60
C GLU A 53 19.09 6.86 -8.43
N GLY A 54 18.27 7.56 -9.22
CA GLY A 54 18.05 9.00 -9.08
C GLY A 54 17.51 9.36 -7.69
N ALA A 55 16.51 8.62 -7.22
CA ALA A 55 15.94 8.80 -5.89
C ALA A 55 16.93 8.43 -4.77
N ARG A 56 17.71 7.35 -4.92
CA ARG A 56 18.73 6.94 -3.93
C ARG A 56 19.81 8.00 -3.74
N ALA A 57 20.12 8.78 -4.78
CA ALA A 57 21.13 9.84 -4.74
C ALA A 57 20.58 11.21 -4.28
N ALA A 58 19.26 11.34 -4.08
CA ALA A 58 18.65 12.62 -3.75
C ALA A 58 19.00 13.09 -2.31
N PRO A 59 19.20 14.40 -2.09
CA PRO A 59 19.51 14.94 -0.77
C PRO A 59 18.44 14.59 0.28
N GLY A 60 18.88 14.15 1.46
CA GLY A 60 17.99 13.81 2.57
C GLY A 60 17.30 12.44 2.45
N VAL A 61 17.51 11.70 1.36
CA VAL A 61 17.04 10.31 1.23
C VAL A 61 17.94 9.38 2.05
N VAL A 62 17.30 8.56 2.88
CA VAL A 62 17.94 7.55 3.73
C VAL A 62 17.92 6.18 3.06
N ALA A 63 16.81 5.83 2.40
CA ALA A 63 16.66 4.57 1.68
C ALA A 63 15.60 4.66 0.59
N VAL A 64 15.74 3.83 -0.44
CA VAL A 64 14.69 3.55 -1.42
C VAL A 64 14.53 2.04 -1.51
N TRP A 65 13.29 1.55 -1.39
CA TRP A 65 12.95 0.14 -1.41
C TRP A 65 12.04 -0.20 -2.58
N THR A 66 12.28 -1.37 -3.13
CA THR A 66 11.49 -2.05 -4.17
C THR A 66 11.11 -3.44 -3.69
N ALA A 67 10.35 -4.20 -4.48
CA ALA A 67 10.06 -5.60 -4.16
C ALA A 67 11.33 -6.45 -3.94
N ALA A 68 12.43 -6.16 -4.64
CA ALA A 68 13.69 -6.89 -4.52
C ALA A 68 14.36 -6.69 -3.14
N ASP A 69 14.21 -5.50 -2.55
CA ASP A 69 14.76 -5.20 -1.21
C ASP A 69 13.96 -5.91 -0.09
N LEU A 70 12.78 -6.46 -0.42
CA LEU A 70 11.87 -7.15 0.50
C LEU A 70 11.85 -8.68 0.31
N GLU A 71 12.79 -9.23 -0.47
CA GLU A 71 12.93 -10.67 -0.61
C GLU A 71 13.14 -11.35 0.76
N GLY A 72 12.30 -12.34 1.08
CA GLY A 72 12.34 -13.04 2.37
C GLY A 72 11.57 -12.36 3.49
N ILE A 73 10.96 -11.20 3.26
CA ILE A 73 10.01 -10.56 4.18
C ILE A 73 8.62 -11.17 3.98
N GLU A 74 7.90 -11.39 5.07
CA GLU A 74 6.53 -11.89 5.00
C GLU A 74 5.61 -10.89 4.29
N GLU A 75 4.69 -11.41 3.47
CA GLU A 75 3.64 -10.62 2.84
C GLU A 75 2.74 -9.93 3.88
N MET A 76 1.91 -9.00 3.40
CA MET A 76 0.96 -8.33 4.27
C MET A 76 -0.01 -9.33 4.93
N PRO A 77 -0.25 -9.17 6.25
CA PRO A 77 -1.08 -10.10 6.99
C PRO A 77 -2.51 -10.05 6.45
N ARG A 78 -3.05 -11.24 6.16
CA ARG A 78 -4.46 -11.38 5.77
C ARG A 78 -5.36 -11.33 7.01
N PRO A 79 -6.63 -10.92 6.86
CA PRO A 79 -7.62 -11.12 7.90
C PRO A 79 -7.61 -12.58 8.38
N PRO A 80 -7.80 -12.84 9.69
CA PRO A 80 -7.64 -14.17 10.27
C PRO A 80 -8.75 -15.17 9.88
N PHE A 81 -9.62 -14.81 8.95
CA PHE A 81 -10.71 -15.65 8.49
C PHE A 81 -10.20 -16.52 7.32
N PRO A 82 -10.34 -17.86 7.40
CA PRO A 82 -10.00 -18.70 6.27
C PRO A 82 -10.96 -18.43 5.11
N PRO A 83 -10.50 -18.62 3.85
CA PRO A 83 -11.39 -18.59 2.71
C PRO A 83 -12.56 -19.57 2.89
N PRO A 84 -13.77 -19.25 2.41
CA PRO A 84 -14.82 -20.25 2.34
C PRO A 84 -14.42 -21.37 1.35
N PRO A 85 -14.62 -22.66 1.69
CA PRO A 85 -14.41 -23.75 0.74
C PRO A 85 -15.28 -23.58 -0.52
N PRO A 86 -14.79 -23.95 -1.72
CA PRO A 86 -13.53 -24.64 -2.02
C PRO A 86 -12.37 -23.68 -2.37
N LEU A 87 -12.42 -22.41 -1.96
CA LEU A 87 -11.39 -21.44 -2.34
C LEU A 87 -10.07 -21.77 -1.63
N ASP A 88 -9.07 -22.23 -2.38
CA ASP A 88 -7.71 -22.49 -1.89
C ASP A 88 -6.63 -21.65 -2.58
N ASP A 89 -7.00 -20.91 -3.63
CA ASP A 89 -6.12 -20.10 -4.44
C ASP A 89 -5.86 -18.72 -3.80
N ARG A 90 -4.96 -18.70 -2.82
CA ARG A 90 -4.58 -17.48 -2.09
C ARG A 90 -3.62 -16.64 -2.94
N ARG A 91 -4.07 -15.45 -3.32
CA ARG A 91 -3.24 -14.48 -4.07
C ARG A 91 -2.23 -13.80 -3.17
N SER A 92 -1.01 -13.62 -3.67
CA SER A 92 0.07 -12.88 -3.01
C SER A 92 -0.38 -11.46 -2.62
N LEU A 93 -0.03 -11.01 -1.42
CA LEU A 93 -0.23 -9.64 -0.94
C LEU A 93 1.12 -8.99 -0.63
N PRO A 94 1.93 -8.67 -1.65
CA PRO A 94 3.25 -8.12 -1.43
C PRO A 94 3.15 -6.71 -0.81
N VAL A 95 4.13 -6.36 0.03
CA VAL A 95 4.23 -5.01 0.61
C VAL A 95 4.45 -3.96 -0.49
N LEU A 96 5.35 -4.27 -1.42
CA LEU A 96 5.60 -3.52 -2.65
C LEU A 96 5.45 -4.49 -3.82
N ALA A 97 4.63 -4.13 -4.80
CA ALA A 97 4.40 -4.95 -5.97
C ALA A 97 5.69 -5.15 -6.79
N GLY A 98 5.87 -6.36 -7.29
CA GLY A 98 6.98 -6.74 -8.15
C GLY A 98 6.65 -6.52 -9.63
N ALA A 99 6.70 -7.58 -10.44
CA ALA A 99 6.58 -7.47 -11.90
C ALA A 99 5.19 -6.99 -12.40
N GLU A 100 4.15 -7.05 -11.58
CA GLU A 100 2.76 -6.78 -11.97
C GLU A 100 2.04 -5.91 -10.93
N LEU A 101 1.26 -4.97 -11.42
CA LEU A 101 0.37 -4.08 -10.68
C LEU A 101 -1.07 -4.48 -11.01
N SER A 102 -1.84 -4.95 -10.04
CA SER A 102 -3.19 -5.49 -10.24
C SER A 102 -4.31 -4.51 -9.82
N HIS A 103 -3.96 -3.31 -9.33
CA HIS A 103 -4.93 -2.25 -9.08
C HIS A 103 -4.29 -0.84 -9.07
N GLU A 104 -5.13 0.17 -9.28
CA GLU A 104 -4.74 1.57 -9.13
C GLU A 104 -4.39 1.85 -7.66
N GLY A 105 -3.35 2.66 -7.43
CA GLY A 105 -2.85 2.99 -6.11
C GLY A 105 -1.97 1.92 -5.46
N GLN A 106 -1.74 0.78 -6.10
CA GLN A 106 -0.84 -0.26 -5.58
C GLN A 106 0.59 0.28 -5.46
N ALA A 107 1.20 0.15 -4.29
CA ALA A 107 2.57 0.61 -4.06
C ALA A 107 3.57 -0.37 -4.68
N PHE A 108 4.62 0.14 -5.32
CA PHE A 108 5.66 -0.68 -5.95
C PHE A 108 7.09 -0.18 -5.72
N ALA A 109 7.24 1.03 -5.18
CA ALA A 109 8.47 1.49 -4.56
C ALA A 109 8.14 2.35 -3.33
N ALA A 110 9.10 2.51 -2.43
CA ALA A 110 8.98 3.41 -1.29
C ALA A 110 10.29 4.16 -1.03
N VAL A 111 10.18 5.43 -0.66
CA VAL A 111 11.31 6.30 -0.32
C VAL A 111 11.22 6.66 1.16
N VAL A 112 12.32 6.47 1.89
CA VAL A 112 12.51 6.92 3.27
C VAL A 112 13.45 8.13 3.25
N ALA A 113 13.04 9.25 3.83
CA ALA A 113 13.84 10.47 3.89
C ALA A 113 13.74 11.18 5.25
N GLU A 114 14.64 12.12 5.50
CA GLU A 114 14.72 12.91 6.73
C GLU A 114 13.57 13.93 6.88
N SER A 115 12.83 14.22 5.81
CA SER A 115 11.65 15.10 5.80
C SER A 115 10.57 14.57 4.86
N ALA A 116 9.32 15.00 5.05
CA ALA A 116 8.21 14.60 4.18
C ALA A 116 8.41 15.13 2.76
N GLU A 117 8.87 16.36 2.63
CA GLU A 117 9.16 17.04 1.37
C GLU A 117 10.25 16.30 0.59
N ALA A 118 11.36 15.94 1.25
CA ALA A 118 12.43 15.18 0.61
C ALA A 118 11.98 13.78 0.15
N ALA A 119 11.08 13.13 0.91
CA ALA A 119 10.54 11.83 0.52
C ALA A 119 9.68 11.92 -0.75
N GLU A 120 8.80 12.92 -0.83
CA GLU A 120 7.94 13.17 -1.99
C GLU A 120 8.74 13.64 -3.21
N ASP A 121 9.63 14.63 -3.04
CA ASP A 121 10.47 15.14 -4.13
C ASP A 121 11.35 14.04 -4.76
N ALA A 122 11.83 13.10 -3.94
CA ALA A 122 12.62 11.98 -4.43
C ALA A 122 11.80 10.94 -5.22
N LEU A 123 10.47 10.88 -5.06
CA LEU A 123 9.63 10.02 -5.91
C LEU A 123 9.67 10.46 -7.37
N ASP A 124 9.77 11.77 -7.64
CA ASP A 124 9.85 12.31 -9.00
C ASP A 124 11.15 11.91 -9.72
N ALA A 125 12.17 11.50 -8.97
CA ALA A 125 13.44 11.01 -9.50
C ALA A 125 13.44 9.49 -9.79
N ILE A 126 12.33 8.79 -9.54
CA ILE A 126 12.16 7.38 -9.91
C ILE A 126 11.63 7.29 -11.34
N GLU A 127 12.34 6.57 -12.21
CA GLU A 127 11.89 6.31 -13.57
C GLU A 127 11.22 4.93 -13.65
N ALA A 128 9.93 4.89 -13.98
CA ALA A 128 9.17 3.66 -14.14
C ALA A 128 8.55 3.57 -15.55
N GLU A 129 8.82 2.46 -16.24
CA GLU A 129 8.15 2.12 -17.50
C GLU A 129 7.06 1.10 -17.18
N LEU A 130 5.80 1.55 -17.26
CA LEU A 130 4.63 0.72 -17.01
C LEU A 130 3.94 0.39 -18.32
N GLU A 131 3.62 -0.88 -18.52
CA GLU A 131 2.86 -1.36 -19.67
C GLU A 131 1.44 -1.71 -19.23
N PRO A 132 0.43 -0.90 -19.56
CA PRO A 132 -0.95 -1.18 -19.19
C PRO A 132 -1.42 -2.53 -19.75
N LEU A 133 -2.08 -3.31 -18.90
CA LEU A 133 -2.71 -4.58 -19.25
C LEU A 133 -4.23 -4.41 -19.22
N PRO A 134 -4.99 -5.29 -19.91
CA PRO A 134 -6.44 -5.29 -19.80
C PRO A 134 -6.87 -5.51 -18.34
N GLY A 135 -7.54 -4.51 -17.76
CA GLY A 135 -8.13 -4.59 -16.42
C GLY A 135 -9.61 -4.95 -16.48
N VAL A 136 -10.15 -5.42 -15.36
CA VAL A 136 -11.59 -5.63 -15.17
C VAL A 136 -12.03 -5.00 -13.86
N ALA A 137 -13.18 -4.33 -13.88
CA ALA A 137 -13.74 -3.68 -12.71
C ALA A 137 -15.00 -4.41 -12.22
N GLY A 138 -15.08 -4.59 -10.90
CA GLY A 138 -16.23 -5.19 -10.23
C GLY A 138 -16.32 -6.71 -10.37
N ALA A 139 -16.90 -7.35 -9.35
CA ALA A 139 -16.99 -8.81 -9.26
C ALA A 139 -17.76 -9.42 -10.45
N ALA A 140 -18.89 -8.83 -10.85
CA ALA A 140 -19.68 -9.35 -11.96
C ALA A 140 -18.92 -9.33 -13.30
N GLY A 141 -18.16 -8.27 -13.56
CA GLY A 141 -17.30 -8.18 -14.76
C GLY A 141 -16.15 -9.17 -14.69
N ALA A 142 -15.52 -9.32 -13.53
CA ALA A 142 -14.40 -10.24 -13.34
C ALA A 142 -14.81 -11.72 -13.50
N LEU A 143 -16.06 -12.06 -13.20
CA LEU A 143 -16.64 -13.40 -13.35
C LEU A 143 -17.24 -13.68 -14.74
N ALA A 144 -17.30 -12.67 -15.62
CA ALA A 144 -17.86 -12.85 -16.95
C ALA A 144 -16.96 -13.73 -17.83
N GLU A 145 -17.56 -14.45 -18.77
CA GLU A 145 -16.82 -15.24 -19.75
C GLU A 145 -15.92 -14.33 -20.60
N GLY A 146 -14.63 -14.69 -20.72
CA GLY A 146 -13.64 -13.91 -21.46
C GLY A 146 -13.12 -12.66 -20.73
N ALA A 147 -13.50 -12.45 -19.45
CA ALA A 147 -12.90 -11.39 -18.65
C ALA A 147 -11.37 -11.58 -18.55
N PRO A 148 -10.58 -10.50 -18.64
CA PRO A 148 -9.14 -10.61 -18.47
C PRO A 148 -8.82 -11.05 -17.03
N PRO A 149 -7.73 -11.81 -16.83
CA PRO A 149 -7.29 -12.17 -15.49
C PRO A 149 -6.79 -10.92 -14.74
N VAL A 150 -7.15 -10.79 -13.47
CA VAL A 150 -6.67 -9.72 -12.57
C VAL A 150 -5.22 -9.96 -12.12
N HIS A 151 -4.82 -11.23 -12.05
CA HIS A 151 -3.46 -11.66 -11.72
C HIS A 151 -2.94 -12.56 -12.82
N ALA A 152 -1.77 -12.26 -13.39
CA ALA A 152 -1.19 -13.10 -14.43
C ALA A 152 -0.94 -14.53 -13.93
N GLY A 153 -1.23 -15.52 -14.78
CA GLY A 153 -1.07 -16.94 -14.44
C GLY A 153 -2.20 -17.53 -13.59
N ALA A 154 -3.17 -16.73 -13.12
CA ALA A 154 -4.36 -17.22 -12.46
C ALA A 154 -5.26 -18.03 -13.41
N ALA A 155 -5.77 -19.17 -12.94
CA ALA A 155 -6.74 -19.97 -13.69
C ALA A 155 -8.13 -19.30 -13.78
N SER A 156 -8.45 -18.44 -12.80
CA SER A 156 -9.69 -17.66 -12.78
C SER A 156 -9.57 -16.41 -11.88
N ASN A 157 -10.52 -15.49 -12.00
CA ASN A 157 -10.67 -14.34 -11.11
C ASN A 157 -11.37 -14.68 -9.77
N VAL A 158 -11.54 -15.97 -9.46
CA VAL A 158 -12.09 -16.44 -8.18
C VAL A 158 -10.92 -16.80 -7.26
N ALA A 159 -10.82 -16.11 -6.12
CA ALA A 159 -9.74 -16.29 -5.14
C ALA A 159 -10.27 -16.26 -3.70
N GLY A 160 -9.51 -16.88 -2.79
CA GLY A 160 -9.89 -17.13 -1.40
C GLY A 160 -9.19 -16.26 -0.35
#